data_AF-A0A7C5AKZ5-F1
#
_entry.id   AF-A0A7C5AKZ5-F1
#
_cell.length_a   1.000
_cell.length_b   1.000
_cell.length_c   1.000
_cell.angle_alpha   90.00
_cell.angle_beta   90.00
_cell.angle_gamma   90.00
#
_symmetry.space_group_name_H-M   'P 1'
#
loop_
_entity.id
_entity.type
_entity.pdbx_description
1 polymer ?
#
loop_
_entity_poly.entity_id
_entity_poly.type
_entity_poly.pdbx_seq_one_letter_code
_entity_poly.pdbx_strand_id
1 'polypeptide(L)' 'MSRRDKFWALWGILFFFLLNYPFLQMANQEILVGGLPLLVLYLHLVWLGAIFILYVLGRHPLSRE' A
#
# COMPACT_ATOMS: atom_id res chain seq x y z
N MET A 1 0.99 17.74 18.07
CA MET A 1 1.18 16.28 17.91
C MET A 1 1.75 15.72 19.20
N SER A 2 0.91 15.05 19.98
CA SER A 2 1.23 14.47 21.28
C SER A 2 2.28 13.36 21.12
N ARG A 3 3.05 13.08 22.19
CA ARG A 3 4.04 11.98 22.22
C ARG A 3 3.38 10.62 21.90
N ARG A 4 2.09 10.48 22.23
CA ARG A 4 1.27 9.31 21.89
C ARG A 4 1.00 9.21 20.40
N ASP A 5 0.66 10.32 19.73
CA ASP A 5 0.36 10.34 18.30
C ASP A 5 1.56 9.89 17.46
N LYS A 6 2.77 10.31 17.84
CA LYS A 6 4.01 9.86 17.18
C LYS A 6 4.25 8.36 17.34
N PHE A 7 3.96 7.83 18.53
CA PHE A 7 4.08 6.40 18.81
C PHE A 7 3.09 5.60 17.96
N TRP A 8 1.82 6.02 17.91
CA TRP A 8 0.81 5.40 17.06
C TRP A 8 1.15 5.50 15.56
N ALA A 9 1.68 6.63 15.11
CA ALA A 9 2.13 6.79 13.73
C ALA A 9 3.29 5.84 13.38
N LEU A 10 4.29 5.71 14.26
CA LEU A 10 5.40 4.76 14.09
C LEU A 10 4.91 3.31 14.05
N TRP A 11 3.99 2.94 14.95
CA TRP A 11 3.37 1.62 14.94
C TRP A 11 2.57 1.36 13.68
N GLY A 12 1.79 2.35 13.21
CA GLY A 12 1.05 2.24 11.95
C GLY A 12 1.96 2.03 10.75
N ILE A 13 3.05 2.80 10.66
CA ILE A 13 4.07 2.65 9.61
C ILE A 13 4.72 1.26 9.70
N LEU A 14 5.14 0.84 10.89
CA LEU A 14 5.75 -0.48 11.10
C LEU A 14 4.81 -1.62 10.69
N PHE A 15 3.54 -1.53 11.08
CA PHE A 15 2.53 -2.53 10.74
C PHE A 15 2.27 -2.56 9.23
N PHE A 16 2.21 -1.39 8.59
CA PHE A 16 2.09 -1.27 7.15
C PHE A 16 3.25 -1.96 6.42
N PHE A 17 4.49 -1.74 6.86
CA PHE A 17 5.66 -2.41 6.30
C PHE A 17 5.64 -3.91 6.56
N LEU A 18 5.33 -4.35 7.78
CA LEU A 18 5.29 -5.77 8.15
C LEU A 18 4.23 -6.53 7.36
N LEU A 19 3.06 -5.92 7.11
CA LEU A 19 2.02 -6.53 6.28
C LEU A 19 2.42 -6.57 4.80
N ASN A 20 3.14 -5.56 4.29
CA ASN A 20 3.56 -5.53 2.89
C ASN A 20 4.78 -6.40 2.60
N TYR A 21 5.69 -6.54 3.56
CA TYR A 21 6.95 -7.29 3.41
C TYR A 21 6.78 -8.73 2.89
N PRO A 22 5.87 -9.58 3.41
CA PRO A 22 5.70 -10.94 2.88
C PRO A 22 5.26 -10.93 1.42
N PHE A 23 4.36 -10.03 1.02
CA PHE A 23 3.93 -9.92 -0.38
C PHE A 23 5.06 -9.39 -1.29
N LEU A 24 5.84 -8.43 -0.81
CA LEU A 24 7.04 -7.95 -1.52
C LEU A 24 8.04 -9.10 -1.72
N GLN A 25 8.26 -9.92 -0.71
CA GLN A 25 9.17 -11.07 -0.80
C GLN A 25 8.64 -12.14 -1.77
N MET A 26 7.32 -12.38 -1.81
CA MET A 26 6.69 -13.27 -2.80
C MET A 26 6.86 -12.74 -4.24
N ALA A 27 6.80 -11.43 -4.44
CA ALA A 27 6.97 -10.81 -5.76
C ALA A 27 8.45 -10.57 -6.14
N ASN A 28 9.36 -10.55 -5.15
CA ASN A 28 10.81 -10.40 -5.33
C ASN A 28 11.47 -11.70 -5.77
N GLN A 29 10.97 -12.26 -6.87
CA GLN A 29 11.59 -13.38 -7.56
C GLN A 29 12.13 -12.89 -8.91
N GLU A 30 13.12 -13.58 -9.45
CA GLU A 30 13.70 -13.31 -10.78
C GLU A 30 12.75 -13.69 -11.94
N ILE A 31 11.44 -13.66 -11.67
CA ILE A 31 10.40 -13.90 -12.65
C ILE A 31 10.20 -12.60 -13.43
N LEU A 32 10.46 -12.67 -14.73
CA LEU A 32 10.19 -11.61 -15.67
C LEU A 32 8.85 -11.84 -16.34
N VAL A 33 7.95 -10.86 -16.25
CA VAL A 33 6.67 -10.85 -16.97
C VAL A 33 6.79 -9.80 -18.08
N GLY A 34 6.85 -10.25 -19.34
CA GLY A 34 7.03 -9.34 -20.48
C GLY A 34 8.36 -8.58 -20.47
N GLY A 35 9.40 -9.13 -19.83
CA GLY A 35 10.71 -8.49 -19.67
C GLY A 35 10.84 -7.56 -18.47
N LEU A 36 9.76 -7.37 -17.69
CA LEU A 36 9.78 -6.58 -16.46
C LEU A 36 9.79 -7.49 -15.22
N PRO A 37 10.56 -7.15 -14.16
CA PRO A 37 10.51 -7.90 -12.91
C PRO A 37 9.09 -7.90 -12.31
N LEU A 38 8.63 -9.06 -11.86
CA LEU A 38 7.33 -9.23 -11.22
C LEU A 38 7.12 -8.23 -10.06
N LEU A 39 8.19 -7.95 -9.30
CA LEU A 39 8.19 -6.95 -8.23
C LEU A 39 7.77 -5.55 -8.69
N VAL A 40 8.24 -5.12 -9.88
CA VAL A 40 7.90 -3.81 -10.44
C VAL A 40 6.42 -3.78 -10.80
N LEU A 41 5.90 -4.85 -11.40
CA LEU A 41 4.48 -4.98 -11.74
C LEU A 41 3.60 -4.94 -10.49
N TYR A 42 3.99 -5.69 -9.45
CA TYR A 42 3.30 -5.73 -8.17
C TYR A 42 3.19 -4.32 -7.55
N LEU A 43 4.31 -3.60 -7.46
CA LEU A 43 4.33 -2.24 -6.92
C LEU A 43 3.39 -1.31 -7.68
N HIS A 44 3.40 -1.34 -9.02
CA HIS A 44 2.53 -0.48 -9.82
C HIS A 44 1.05 -0.81 -9.62
N LEU A 45 0.69 -2.10 -9.59
CA LEU A 45 -0.70 -2.52 -9.37
C LEU A 45 -1.22 -2.10 -7.99
N VAL A 46 -0.42 -2.26 -6.94
CA VAL A 46 -0.78 -1.83 -5.58
C VAL A 46 -0.98 -0.32 -5.52
N TRP A 47 -0.09 0.46 -6.12
CA TRP A 47 -0.20 1.92 -6.16
C TRP A 47 -1.42 2.41 -6.95
N LEU A 48 -1.66 1.86 -8.15
CA LEU A 48 -2.84 2.19 -8.95
C LEU A 48 -4.13 1.78 -8.22
N GLY A 49 -4.14 0.61 -7.58
CA GLY A 49 -5.26 0.15 -6.75
C GLY A 49 -5.53 1.10 -5.58
N ALA A 50 -4.49 1.55 -4.87
CA ALA A 50 -4.63 2.51 -3.78
C ALA A 50 -5.20 3.85 -4.27
N ILE A 51 -4.69 4.40 -5.37
CA ILE A 51 -5.21 5.63 -5.97
C ILE A 51 -6.67 5.45 -6.39
N PHE A 52 -7.00 4.32 -7.03
CA PHE A 52 -8.36 4.00 -7.44
C PHE A 52 -9.32 3.90 -6.25
N ILE A 53 -8.94 3.19 -5.19
CA ILE A 53 -9.73 3.08 -3.96
C ILE A 53 -9.93 4.46 -3.33
N LEU A 54 -8.87 5.26 -3.18
CA LEU A 54 -8.97 6.62 -2.64
C LEU A 54 -9.87 7.51 -3.51
N TYR A 55 -9.78 7.37 -4.83
CA TYR A 55 -10.64 8.09 -5.76
C TYR A 55 -12.11 7.70 -5.61
N VAL A 56 -12.42 6.40 -5.56
CA VAL A 56 -13.79 5.90 -5.38
C VAL A 56 -14.35 6.30 -4.01
N LEU A 57 -13.56 6.14 -2.95
CA LEU A 57 -13.98 6.47 -1.59
C LEU A 57 -14.16 7.98 -1.40
N GLY A 58 -13.28 8.80 -2.00
CA GLY A 58 -13.41 10.26 -2.00
C GLY A 58 -14.55 10.78 -2.88
N ARG A 59 -14.97 9.99 -3.88
CA ARG A 59 -16.13 10.27 -4.74
C ARG A 59 -17.45 9.84 -4.11
N HIS A 60 -17.43 8.91 -3.14
CA HIS A 60 -18.61 8.61 -2.35
C HIS A 60 -18.91 9.88 -1.53
N PRO A 61 -20.03 10.59 -1.78
CA PRO A 61 -20.41 11.67 -0.90
C PRO A 61 -20.55 11.02 0.48
N LEU A 62 -19.69 11.42 1.41
CA LEU A 62 -19.96 11.22 2.82
C LEU A 62 -21.32 11.91 3.02
N SER A 63 -22.39 11.12 3.04
CA SER A 63 -23.68 11.59 3.53
C SER A 63 -23.40 12.05 4.95
N ARG A 64 -23.21 13.36 5.09
CA ARG A 64 -23.04 14.03 6.37
C ARG A 64 -24.39 13.92 7.06
N GLU A 65 -24.50 12.93 7.93
CA GLU A 65 -25.45 12.94 9.04
C GLU A 65 -24.81 13.63 10.25
#